data_AF-A0A443S945-F1
#
_entry.id   AF-A0A443S945-F1
#
_cell.length_a   1.000
_cell.length_b   1.000
_cell.length_c   1.000
_cell.angle_alpha   90.00
_cell.angle_beta   90.00
_cell.angle_gamma   90.00
#
_symmetry.space_group_name_H-M   'P 1'
#
loop_
_entity.id
_entity.type
_entity.pdbx_description
1 polymer ?
#
loop_
_entity_poly.entity_id
_entity_poly.type
_entity_poly.pdbx_seq_one_letter_code
_entity_poly.pdbx_strand_id
1 'polypeptide(L)'
;MLRKMDIHLYCTVASTTAVIGGKAAITCNVSVPMDESVILILWYKGDTTGAPIYSVDLRYTDSLTAEHFQSKTLLNRAVFDVNVKPFSLFIDPVKEEDDGLYFCRIDFRWSPTISVPIMLQVIGELLVKKNFTFSFFHLFLNKLEGTLKNVKYIGNRE
;
A
#
# COMPACT_ATOMS: atom_id res chain seq x y z
N MET A 1 40.59 2.05 10.52
CA MET A 1 39.82 1.86 11.77
C MET A 1 38.34 1.75 11.39
N LEU A 2 37.92 0.56 10.97
CA LEU A 2 36.54 0.29 10.57
C LEU A 2 35.71 0.04 11.84
N ARG A 3 34.77 0.94 12.19
CA ARG A 3 33.71 0.57 13.13
C ARG A 3 32.54 0.01 12.37
N LYS A 4 32.60 -1.31 12.27
CA LYS A 4 31.49 -2.23 12.09
C LYS A 4 30.45 -1.96 13.18
N MET A 5 29.28 -1.47 12.79
CA MET A 5 28.03 -1.65 13.53
C MET A 5 27.00 -2.12 12.51
N ASP A 6 27.23 -3.34 12.01
CA ASP A 6 26.17 -4.16 11.45
C ASP A 6 25.19 -4.47 12.60
N ILE A 7 24.13 -3.67 12.74
CA ILE A 7 22.94 -4.08 13.46
C ILE A 7 21.90 -4.40 12.39
N HIS A 8 21.67 -5.69 12.17
CA HIS A 8 20.38 -6.20 11.75
C HIS A 8 19.32 -5.66 12.73
N LEU A 9 18.68 -4.53 12.41
CA LEU A 9 17.32 -4.32 12.85
C LEU A 9 16.46 -4.99 11.77
N TYR A 10 16.04 -6.22 12.07
CA TYR A 10 14.79 -6.72 11.54
C TYR A 10 13.74 -5.63 11.79
N CYS A 11 13.44 -4.81 10.79
CA CYS A 11 12.18 -4.07 10.78
C CYS A 11 11.13 -5.14 10.53
N THR A 12 10.64 -5.76 11.60
CA THR A 12 9.52 -6.69 11.50
C THR A 12 8.35 -5.89 10.95
N VAL A 13 8.07 -6.08 9.67
CA VAL A 13 6.93 -5.44 9.01
C VAL A 13 5.69 -6.04 9.63
N ALA A 14 4.88 -5.21 10.28
CA ALA A 14 3.59 -5.65 10.79
C ALA A 14 2.74 -6.16 9.62
N SER A 15 2.02 -7.26 9.81
CA SER A 15 1.13 -7.79 8.78
C SER A 15 -0.31 -7.79 9.27
N THR A 16 -1.23 -7.55 8.35
CA THR A 16 -2.67 -7.68 8.56
C THR A 16 -3.25 -8.48 7.40
N THR A 17 -4.21 -9.34 7.71
CA THR A 17 -4.88 -10.16 6.71
C THR A 17 -6.32 -9.71 6.58
N ALA A 18 -6.84 -9.68 5.36
CA ALA A 18 -8.25 -9.45 5.08
C ALA A 18 -8.71 -10.35 3.93
N VAL A 19 -10.00 -10.62 3.86
CA VAL A 19 -10.59 -11.37 2.75
C VAL A 19 -11.15 -10.43 1.68
N ILE A 20 -11.12 -10.85 0.41
CA ILE A 20 -11.77 -10.10 -0.67
C ILE A 20 -13.26 -9.88 -0.33
N GLY A 21 -13.75 -8.66 -0.52
CA GLY A 21 -15.11 -8.24 -0.18
C GLY A 21 -15.32 -7.94 1.31
N GLY A 22 -14.37 -8.29 2.18
CA GLY A 22 -14.40 -7.97 3.60
C GLY A 22 -13.85 -6.58 3.91
N LYS A 23 -13.50 -6.36 5.18
CA LYS A 23 -12.92 -5.12 5.68
C LYS A 23 -11.50 -5.34 6.18
N ALA A 24 -10.58 -4.47 5.80
CA ALA A 24 -9.22 -4.43 6.31
C ALA A 24 -9.03 -3.26 7.28
N ALA A 25 -8.18 -3.45 8.29
CA ALA A 25 -7.72 -2.41 9.20
C ALA A 25 -6.19 -2.36 9.20
N ILE A 26 -5.62 -1.54 8.32
CA ILE A 26 -4.16 -1.41 8.21
C ILE A 26 -3.68 -0.57 9.40
N THR A 27 -3.15 -1.23 10.42
CA THR A 27 -2.87 -0.61 11.72
C THR A 27 -1.45 -0.05 11.80
N CYS A 28 -1.34 1.24 12.03
CA CYS A 28 -0.10 1.97 12.27
C CYS A 28 0.13 2.17 13.77
N ASN A 29 0.83 1.21 14.38
CA ASN A 29 1.13 1.26 15.80
C ASN A 29 2.34 2.15 16.08
N VAL A 30 2.07 3.44 16.31
CA VAL A 30 3.09 4.42 16.70
C VAL A 30 2.80 4.98 18.09
N SER A 31 3.87 5.24 18.84
CA SER A 31 3.78 6.01 20.08
C SER A 31 3.88 7.50 19.74
N VAL A 32 2.84 8.26 20.03
CA VAL A 32 2.88 9.72 19.92
C VAL A 32 3.51 10.26 21.21
N PRO A 33 4.62 11.01 21.13
CA PRO A 33 5.22 11.61 22.32
C PRO A 33 4.24 12.51 23.09
N MET A 34 4.47 12.65 24.39
CA MET A 34 3.71 13.61 25.19
C MET A 34 3.96 15.04 24.70
N ASP A 35 2.93 15.88 24.76
CA ASP A 35 2.95 17.28 24.31
C ASP A 35 3.22 17.51 22.82
N GLU A 36 3.16 16.45 21.99
CA GLU A 36 3.26 16.59 20.54
C GLU A 36 1.91 16.71 19.85
N SER A 37 1.91 17.45 18.75
CA SER A 37 0.75 17.58 17.86
C SER A 37 1.04 16.90 16.53
N VAL A 38 0.15 16.00 16.12
CA VAL A 38 0.16 15.45 14.76
C VAL A 38 -0.38 16.51 13.82
N ILE A 39 0.39 16.85 12.79
CA ILE A 39 0.03 17.91 11.83
C ILE A 39 -0.31 17.36 10.45
N LEU A 40 0.18 16.17 10.10
CA LEU A 40 -0.11 15.54 8.82
C LEU A 40 0.03 14.03 8.94
N ILE A 41 -0.94 13.31 8.39
CA ILE A 41 -0.92 11.84 8.29
C ILE A 41 -1.02 11.48 6.82
N LEU A 42 -0.09 10.66 6.33
CA LEU A 42 -0.02 10.21 4.95
C LEU A 42 0.03 8.69 4.90
N TRP A 43 -0.77 8.10 4.02
CA TRP A 43 -0.68 6.69 3.69
C TRP A 43 -0.17 6.54 2.27
N TYR A 44 0.81 5.67 2.07
CA TYR A 44 1.31 5.29 0.76
C TYR A 44 1.15 3.79 0.53
N LYS A 45 1.22 3.40 -0.75
CA LYS A 45 1.23 2.00 -1.17
C LYS A 45 2.45 1.75 -2.06
N GLY A 46 3.18 0.68 -1.80
CA GLY A 46 4.38 0.28 -2.53
C GLY A 46 5.65 1.00 -2.08
N ASP A 47 5.67 2.34 -2.16
CA ASP A 47 6.79 3.19 -1.73
C ASP A 47 6.33 4.59 -1.28
N THR A 48 7.24 5.42 -0.76
CA THR A 48 6.95 6.77 -0.27
C THR A 48 7.37 7.90 -1.23
N THR A 49 7.69 7.58 -2.49
CA THR A 49 8.24 8.54 -3.47
C THR A 49 7.14 9.21 -4.31
N GLY A 50 5.98 8.56 -4.43
CA GLY A 50 4.82 9.07 -5.15
C GLY A 50 3.85 9.90 -4.32
N ALA A 51 2.66 10.18 -4.88
CA ALA A 51 1.57 10.79 -4.13
C ALA A 51 1.00 9.78 -3.10
N PRO A 52 0.57 10.25 -1.91
CA PRO A 52 -0.11 9.39 -0.96
C PRO A 52 -1.42 8.85 -1.55
N ILE A 53 -1.85 7.68 -1.10
CA ILE A 53 -3.17 7.10 -1.42
C ILE A 53 -4.27 7.63 -0.51
N TYR A 54 -3.89 8.16 0.66
CA TYR A 54 -4.78 8.82 1.61
C TYR A 54 -4.00 9.86 2.43
N SER A 55 -4.61 11.00 2.75
CA SER A 55 -4.01 11.96 3.69
C SER A 55 -5.03 12.64 4.59
N VAL A 56 -4.57 13.06 5.77
CA VAL A 56 -5.28 13.93 6.70
C VAL A 56 -4.38 15.10 7.05
N ASP A 57 -4.77 16.30 6.66
CA ASP A 57 -4.05 17.54 6.98
C ASP A 57 -4.67 18.23 8.20
N LEU A 58 -3.85 18.40 9.24
CA LEU A 58 -4.22 18.94 10.54
C LEU A 58 -3.45 20.23 10.87
N ARG A 59 -2.78 20.84 9.88
CA ARG A 59 -1.99 22.06 10.09
C ARG A 59 -2.86 23.27 10.43
N TYR A 60 -4.11 23.28 9.97
CA TYR A 60 -5.05 24.41 10.04
C TYR A 60 -6.35 24.04 10.76
N THR A 61 -6.25 23.36 11.91
CA THR A 61 -7.35 22.77 12.69
C THR A 61 -8.32 23.74 13.35
N ASP A 62 -8.29 25.03 13.01
CA ASP A 62 -9.35 26.00 13.35
C ASP A 62 -10.66 25.69 12.59
N SER A 63 -10.59 24.88 11.53
CA SER A 63 -11.76 24.30 10.86
C SER A 63 -12.17 23.00 11.57
N LEU A 64 -13.45 22.89 11.93
CA LEU A 64 -14.08 21.76 12.64
C LEU A 64 -13.96 20.39 11.93
N THR A 65 -13.34 20.34 10.75
CA THR A 65 -13.09 19.12 9.97
C THR A 65 -11.69 19.18 9.37
N ALA A 66 -10.87 18.15 9.62
CA ALA A 66 -9.59 17.97 8.94
C ALA A 66 -9.79 17.86 7.42
N GLU A 67 -8.82 18.30 6.62
CA GLU A 67 -8.88 18.10 5.16
C GLU A 67 -8.40 16.69 4.82
N HIS A 68 -9.25 15.94 4.11
CA HIS A 68 -8.94 14.59 3.67
C HIS A 68 -8.74 14.53 2.15
N PHE A 69 -7.71 13.80 1.73
CA PHE A 69 -7.57 13.35 0.35
C PHE A 69 -7.61 11.83 0.30
N GLN A 70 -8.25 11.30 -0.75
CA GLN A 70 -8.28 9.87 -1.06
C GLN A 70 -8.03 9.69 -2.57
N SER A 71 -7.18 8.73 -2.91
CA SER A 71 -6.95 8.38 -4.31
C SER A 71 -8.21 7.75 -4.93
N LYS A 72 -8.30 7.77 -6.26
CA LYS A 72 -9.42 7.15 -6.99
C LYS A 72 -9.56 5.66 -6.71
N THR A 73 -8.47 4.96 -6.40
CA THR A 73 -8.50 3.52 -6.10
C THR A 73 -9.22 3.25 -4.79
N LEU A 74 -9.16 4.17 -3.83
CA LEU A 74 -9.75 4.04 -2.49
C LEU A 74 -11.06 4.82 -2.32
N LEU A 75 -11.52 5.53 -3.36
CA LEU A 75 -12.68 6.40 -3.29
C LEU A 75 -13.91 5.67 -2.72
N ASN A 76 -14.50 6.23 -1.66
CA ASN A 76 -15.65 5.70 -0.92
C ASN A 76 -15.42 4.35 -0.23
N ARG A 77 -14.18 3.86 -0.18
CA ARG A 77 -13.81 2.61 0.50
C ARG A 77 -12.87 2.84 1.67
N ALA A 78 -12.09 3.92 1.64
CA ALA A 78 -11.15 4.23 2.69
C ALA A 78 -11.70 5.22 3.71
N VAL A 79 -11.57 4.88 4.99
CA VAL A 79 -11.92 5.75 6.11
C VAL A 79 -10.77 5.77 7.10
N PHE A 80 -10.51 6.95 7.65
CA PHE A 80 -9.51 7.16 8.70
C PHE A 80 -10.06 8.15 9.73
N ASP A 81 -9.97 7.79 11.00
CA ASP A 81 -10.30 8.66 12.13
C ASP A 81 -9.04 8.94 12.94
N VAL A 82 -8.64 10.22 13.00
CA VAL A 82 -7.45 10.68 13.72
C VAL A 82 -7.57 10.49 15.25
N ASN A 83 -8.80 10.43 15.76
CA ASN A 83 -9.06 10.33 17.20
C ASN A 83 -9.00 8.88 17.70
N VAL A 84 -9.07 7.90 16.79
CA VAL A 84 -9.04 6.48 17.14
C VAL A 84 -7.59 5.98 17.16
N LYS A 85 -7.19 5.34 18.26
CA LYS A 85 -5.87 4.72 18.43
C LYS A 85 -6.01 3.19 18.59
N PRO A 86 -5.08 2.38 18.04
CA PRO A 86 -3.98 2.80 17.16
C PRO A 86 -4.49 3.36 15.82
N PHE A 87 -3.72 4.27 15.21
CA PHE A 87 -4.09 4.88 13.94
C PHE A 87 -4.27 3.79 12.88
N SER A 88 -5.43 3.75 12.23
CA SER A 88 -5.75 2.66 11.30
C SER A 88 -6.43 3.20 10.04
N LEU A 89 -5.93 2.79 8.88
CA LEU A 89 -6.63 2.99 7.61
C LEU A 89 -7.57 1.82 7.39
N PHE A 90 -8.88 2.10 7.38
CA PHE A 90 -9.89 1.10 7.09
C PHE A 90 -10.18 1.08 5.60
N ILE A 91 -10.20 -0.10 4.99
CA ILE A 91 -10.60 -0.31 3.58
C ILE A 91 -11.79 -1.27 3.57
N ASP A 92 -12.90 -0.84 2.97
CA ASP A 92 -14.15 -1.60 2.89
C ASP A 92 -14.95 -1.22 1.63
N PRO A 93 -15.24 -2.14 0.69
CA PRO A 93 -14.78 -3.54 0.65
C PRO A 93 -13.33 -3.64 0.18
N VAL A 94 -12.62 -4.67 0.66
CA VAL A 94 -11.27 -5.04 0.22
C VAL A 94 -11.31 -5.70 -1.15
N LYS A 95 -10.35 -5.37 -2.02
CA LYS A 95 -10.16 -5.96 -3.34
C LYS A 95 -8.83 -6.71 -3.43
N GLU A 96 -8.69 -7.60 -4.42
CA GLU A 96 -7.44 -8.34 -4.65
C GLU A 96 -6.26 -7.38 -4.88
N GLU A 97 -6.48 -6.31 -5.65
CA GLU A 97 -5.43 -5.33 -5.89
C GLU A 97 -5.03 -4.55 -4.64
N ASP A 98 -5.77 -4.59 -3.52
CA ASP A 98 -5.38 -3.91 -2.29
C ASP A 98 -4.21 -4.62 -1.57
N ASP A 99 -3.86 -5.86 -1.96
CA ASP A 99 -2.69 -6.59 -1.44
C ASP A 99 -1.39 -5.79 -1.63
N GLY A 100 -0.51 -5.88 -0.63
CA GLY A 100 0.86 -5.40 -0.71
C GLY A 100 1.29 -4.52 0.46
N LEU A 101 2.42 -3.85 0.26
CA LEU A 101 3.08 -3.02 1.25
C LEU A 101 2.46 -1.61 1.33
N TYR A 102 2.18 -1.16 2.54
CA TYR A 102 1.72 0.18 2.85
C TYR A 102 2.74 0.89 3.74
N PHE A 103 2.78 2.21 3.65
CA PHE A 103 3.54 3.05 4.57
C PHE A 103 2.60 4.03 5.26
N CYS A 104 2.61 4.02 6.58
CA CYS A 104 2.00 5.05 7.39
C CYS A 104 3.07 6.08 7.77
N ARG A 105 2.95 7.30 7.27
CA ARG A 105 3.83 8.41 7.62
C ARG A 105 3.07 9.42 8.48
N ILE A 106 3.65 9.79 9.61
CA ILE A 106 3.08 10.74 10.56
C ILE A 106 4.10 11.84 10.78
N ASP A 107 3.71 13.06 10.45
CA ASP A 107 4.50 14.26 10.69
C ASP A 107 3.96 14.93 11.97
N PHE A 108 4.88 15.20 12.89
CA PHE A 108 4.61 15.93 14.13
C PHE A 108 5.03 17.39 13.97
N ARG A 109 4.52 18.25 14.84
CA ARG A 109 4.85 19.68 14.81
C ARG A 109 6.32 19.94 15.11
N TRP A 110 6.89 19.24 16.10
CA TRP A 110 8.29 19.43 16.50
C TRP A 110 9.11 18.16 16.46
N SER A 111 8.49 17.02 16.79
CA SER A 111 9.16 15.72 16.74
C SER A 111 9.48 15.26 15.30
N PRO A 112 10.51 14.40 15.13
CA PRO A 112 10.82 13.84 13.82
C PRO A 112 9.67 13.03 13.23
N THR A 113 9.52 13.08 11.91
CA THR A 113 8.59 12.23 11.16
C THR A 113 8.82 10.75 11.44
N ILE A 114 7.75 10.01 11.63
CA ILE A 114 7.75 8.54 11.71
C ILE A 114 7.15 7.98 10.42
N SER A 115 7.78 6.95 9.86
CA SER A 115 7.23 6.17 8.74
C SER A 115 7.31 4.68 9.06
N VAL A 116 6.18 3.99 9.03
CA VAL A 116 6.07 2.57 9.40
C VAL A 116 5.61 1.77 8.18
N PRO A 117 6.33 0.68 7.79
CA PRO A 117 5.85 -0.27 6.79
C PRO A 117 4.85 -1.26 7.41
N ILE A 118 3.72 -1.51 6.72
CA ILE A 118 2.72 -2.53 7.08
C ILE A 118 2.36 -3.34 5.82
N MET A 119 2.36 -4.66 5.93
CA MET A 119 1.91 -5.57 4.87
C MET A 119 0.41 -5.85 5.01
N LEU A 120 -0.38 -5.57 3.97
CA LEU A 120 -1.75 -6.09 3.86
C LEU A 120 -1.73 -7.33 2.97
N GLN A 121 -2.14 -8.47 3.53
CA GLN A 121 -2.32 -9.71 2.81
C GLN A 121 -3.80 -9.93 2.52
N VAL A 122 -4.16 -9.95 1.24
CA VAL A 122 -5.54 -10.18 0.81
C VAL A 122 -5.72 -11.66 0.47
N ILE A 123 -6.59 -12.33 1.20
CA ILE A 123 -6.97 -13.72 0.95
C ILE A 123 -8.24 -13.70 0.10
N GLY A 124 -8.11 -14.10 -1.17
CA GLY A 124 -9.26 -14.51 -1.95
C GLY A 124 -9.80 -15.84 -1.47
N GLU A 125 -11.07 -16.14 -1.77
CA GLU A 125 -11.49 -17.53 -1.78
C GLU A 125 -10.47 -18.30 -2.64
N LEU A 126 -9.79 -19.26 -2.01
CA LEU A 126 -9.38 -20.46 -2.72
C LEU A 126 -10.67 -21.05 -3.25
N LEU A 127 -11.11 -20.59 -4.41
CA LEU A 127 -11.55 -21.53 -5.41
C LEU A 127 -10.41 -22.54 -5.45
N VAL A 128 -10.57 -23.66 -4.72
CA VAL A 128 -10.06 -24.95 -5.18
C VAL A 128 -10.19 -24.82 -6.67
N LYS A 129 -9.05 -24.78 -7.36
CA LYS A 129 -8.91 -24.48 -8.77
C LYS A 129 -9.71 -25.51 -9.57
N LYS A 130 -11.04 -25.49 -9.49
CA LYS A 130 -11.98 -26.02 -10.46
C LYS A 130 -11.87 -25.01 -11.59
N ASN A 131 -10.80 -25.20 -12.37
CA ASN A 131 -10.42 -24.48 -13.58
C ASN A 131 -9.36 -23.37 -13.44
N PHE A 132 -8.28 -23.61 -12.70
CA PHE A 132 -6.99 -22.95 -13.00
C PHE A 132 -6.18 -23.77 -14.01
N THR A 133 -6.88 -24.19 -15.05
CA THR A 133 -6.32 -24.65 -16.30
C THR A 133 -7.06 -23.87 -17.37
N PHE A 134 -6.31 -23.11 -18.17
CA PHE A 134 -6.59 -22.71 -19.56
C PHE A 134 -7.03 -21.30 -20.00
N SER A 135 -7.24 -20.28 -19.16
CA SER A 135 -7.56 -18.93 -19.71
C SER A 135 -6.37 -17.96 -19.77
N PHE A 136 -5.67 -17.75 -18.65
CA PHE A 136 -4.61 -16.73 -18.58
C PHE A 136 -3.32 -17.11 -19.35
N PHE A 137 -2.95 -18.38 -19.34
CA PHE A 137 -1.79 -18.88 -20.09
C PHE A 137 -2.02 -18.83 -21.61
N HIS A 138 -3.28 -18.94 -22.06
CA HIS A 138 -3.63 -18.88 -23.48
C HIS A 138 -3.52 -17.45 -24.03
N LEU A 139 -3.91 -16.43 -23.26
CA LEU A 139 -3.70 -15.02 -23.64
C LEU A 139 -2.22 -14.64 -23.70
N PHE A 140 -1.39 -15.19 -22.80
CA PHE A 140 0.04 -14.90 -22.77
C PHE A 140 0.80 -15.60 -23.91
N LEU A 141 0.45 -16.86 -24.25
CA LEU A 141 1.02 -17.57 -25.40
C LEU A 141 0.62 -16.95 -26.74
N ASN A 142 -0.64 -16.54 -26.91
CA ASN A 142 -1.09 -15.85 -28.13
C ASN A 142 -0.33 -14.53 -28.37
N LYS A 143 0.10 -13.85 -27.30
CA LYS A 143 0.92 -12.63 -27.40
C LYS A 143 2.37 -12.91 -27.79
N LEU A 144 2.93 -14.05 -27.39
CA LEU A 144 4.26 -14.50 -27.82
C LEU A 144 4.26 -15.00 -29.27
N GLU A 145 3.27 -15.80 -29.70
CA GLU A 145 3.16 -16.25 -31.09
C GLU A 145 2.87 -15.10 -32.08
N GLY A 146 2.09 -14.09 -31.66
CA GLY A 146 1.81 -12.90 -32.47
C GLY A 146 3.03 -11.99 -32.69
N THR A 147 4.02 -12.07 -31.81
CA THR A 147 5.25 -11.25 -31.90
C THR A 147 6.29 -11.93 -32.80
N LEU A 148 6.31 -13.27 -32.88
CA LEU A 148 7.26 -14.02 -33.73
C LEU A 148 6.88 -14.08 -35.21
N LYS A 149 5.59 -13.88 -35.57
CA LYS A 149 5.14 -13.87 -36.98
C LYS A 149 5.53 -12.61 -37.78
N ASN A 150 6.05 -11.57 -37.13
CA ASN A 150 6.41 -10.30 -37.78
C ASN A 150 7.93 -10.08 -37.96
N VAL A 151 8.77 -11.06 -37.60
CA VAL A 151 10.22 -10.98 -37.85
C VAL A 151 10.53 -11.53 -39.24
N LYS A 152 10.49 -10.67 -40.25
CA LYS A 152 11.06 -10.96 -41.57
C LYS A 152 12.58 -11.01 -41.43
N TYR A 153 13.17 -12.20 -41.53
CA TYR A 153 14.62 -12.32 -41.70
C TYR A 153 15.01 -11.66 -43.03
N ILE A 154 15.78 -10.57 -42.93
CA ILE A 154 16.47 -9.96 -44.07
C ILE A 154 17.67 -10.88 -44.36
N GLY A 155 17.49 -11.81 -45.30
CA GLY A 155 18.59 -12.63 -45.83
C GLY A 155 19.48 -11.77 -46.73
N ASN A 156 20.77 -11.69 -46.40
CA ASN A 156 21.79 -11.14 -47.27
C ASN A 156 21.90 -11.97 -48.55
N ARG A 157 21.90 -11.27 -49.69
CA ARG A 157 22.18 -11.82 -51.02
C ARG A 157 23.67 -11.63 -51.29
N GLU A 158 24.30 -12.67 -51.82
CA GLU A 158 25.71 -12.75 -52.26
C GLU A 158 26.14 -11.58 -53.17
#